data_AF-A0A8C6HIQ0-F1
#
_entry.id   AF-A0A8C6HIQ0-F1
#
_cell.length_a   1.000
_cell.length_b   1.000
_cell.length_c   1.000
_cell.angle_alpha   90.00
_cell.angle_beta   90.00
_cell.angle_gamma   90.00
#
_symmetry.space_group_name_H-M   'P 1'
#
loop_
_entity.id
_entity.type
_entity.pdbx_description
1 polymer ?
#
loop_
_entity_poly.entity_id
_entity_poly.type
_entity_poly.pdbx_seq_one_letter_code
_entity_poly.pdbx_strand_id
1 'polypeptide(L)'
;MSRSPLYPIPLLSVGSQDTPAPLPPLLPPLQNPSSRSWASPVCGPSTWGLSCLLALQHFLVLASLLWASHLLLLHGLPPGGLSYPPAQLLASSFFSCGLSTVLQTWMGSRLPLIQAPSLEFLIPALVLTNQKLPLTTKTPGNASLSLPLCSLTRNCHGLEIWNTSLREVSGAVVVSGLLQGTIGLLGVPGRVFPYCGPLVLAPSLVVAGLSAHKEVAQFCSAHWGLALLLILLMVVCSQHLGSCQIPICSWRPSSTSTHIYIPVFRLLSVLVPVACVWLISAFVGTSVIPLQLSEPSDAPWFWLPHPGEWEWPLLTPRALAAGISMALAASTSSLGCYALCGQLLRLSSPPPHACSRGLSLEGLGSVLAGLLGSPLGTASSFPNVGTVSLFQTGPRRVAHLVGLFCMGLGLSPRLAQLFTNIPLPVLGGVLGVTQAVVLSAGFSSFHLADIDSGRNVFIVGFSIFMALLLPRWLREAPVLLNTGWSPLDMFLRSLLAEPIFLAGLLGFLLENTISGTRAERGLGQRLPTSFTAQEIQMLQQSRRKAAQEYGLPLPIKNLCSCIPQPLHCLCPMPEDSGDEGGSSKTGERADLLPNSGESYSTASREGVRSQ
;
A
#
# COMPACT_ATOMS: atom_id res chain seq x y z
N MET A 1 -28.03 -46.96 -40.31
CA MET A 1 -28.29 -46.00 -39.22
C MET A 1 -27.24 -44.90 -39.28
N SER A 2 -27.68 -43.65 -39.16
CA SER A 2 -27.15 -42.43 -39.78
C SER A 2 -25.67 -42.07 -39.54
N ARG A 3 -25.02 -41.55 -40.58
CA ARG A 3 -23.74 -40.82 -40.55
C ARG A 3 -23.92 -39.38 -41.06
N SER A 4 -23.33 -38.44 -40.29
CA SER A 4 -22.63 -37.20 -40.71
C SER A 4 -23.44 -36.05 -41.37
N PRO A 5 -22.90 -34.83 -41.64
CA PRO A 5 -21.62 -34.15 -41.28
C PRO A 5 -21.78 -32.62 -40.90
N LEU A 6 -20.64 -31.91 -40.84
CA LEU A 6 -20.40 -30.47 -40.63
C LEU A 6 -20.92 -29.48 -41.73
N TYR A 7 -21.15 -28.22 -41.28
CA TYR A 7 -21.21 -26.88 -41.97
C TYR A 7 -22.33 -26.64 -43.02
N PRO A 8 -22.83 -25.40 -43.34
CA PRO A 8 -22.10 -24.11 -43.43
C PRO A 8 -22.88 -22.78 -43.10
N ILE A 9 -22.15 -21.67 -43.28
CA ILE A 9 -22.53 -20.25 -43.38
C ILE A 9 -23.56 -20.01 -44.52
N PRO A 10 -24.54 -19.10 -44.38
CA PRO A 10 -25.24 -18.52 -45.53
C PRO A 10 -24.65 -17.16 -45.94
N LEU A 11 -24.08 -17.11 -47.14
CA LEU A 11 -23.93 -15.90 -47.96
C LEU A 11 -25.00 -15.96 -49.07
N LEU A 12 -25.81 -14.91 -49.20
CA LEU A 12 -26.59 -14.49 -50.38
C LEU A 12 -27.27 -13.16 -49.97
N SER A 13 -27.35 -12.09 -50.75
CA SER A 13 -27.00 -11.81 -52.14
C SER A 13 -26.81 -10.29 -52.29
N VAL A 14 -25.96 -9.86 -53.23
CA VAL A 14 -25.94 -8.47 -53.71
C VAL A 14 -27.12 -8.30 -54.66
N GLY A 15 -28.06 -7.43 -54.28
CA GLY A 15 -29.12 -6.92 -55.14
C GLY A 15 -29.30 -5.44 -54.83
N SER A 16 -29.04 -4.59 -55.83
CA SER A 16 -29.21 -3.14 -55.76
C SER A 16 -30.69 -2.78 -55.56
N GLN A 17 -30.98 -1.94 -54.56
CA GLN A 17 -32.03 -0.92 -54.66
C GLN A 17 -31.86 0.09 -53.52
N ASP A 18 -31.56 1.33 -53.91
CA ASP A 18 -31.44 2.50 -53.06
C ASP A 18 -32.79 2.80 -52.36
N THR A 19 -32.81 2.75 -51.02
CA THR A 19 -33.67 3.58 -50.16
C THR A 19 -33.20 3.45 -48.69
N PRO A 20 -32.96 4.55 -47.95
CA PRO A 20 -32.51 4.47 -46.57
C PRO A 20 -33.69 4.13 -45.64
N ALA A 21 -33.69 2.94 -45.04
CA ALA A 21 -34.60 2.59 -43.95
C ALA A 21 -34.18 3.31 -42.65
N PRO A 22 -35.13 3.83 -41.85
CA PRO A 22 -34.82 4.61 -40.65
C PRO A 22 -34.21 3.73 -39.54
N LEU A 23 -33.12 4.23 -38.96
CA LEU A 23 -32.44 3.64 -37.80
C LEU A 23 -33.44 3.35 -36.66
N PRO A 24 -33.33 2.21 -35.95
CA PRO A 24 -34.12 1.96 -34.75
C PRO A 24 -33.77 3.02 -33.69
N PRO A 25 -34.74 3.46 -32.87
CA PRO A 25 -34.52 4.54 -31.92
C PRO A 25 -33.39 4.20 -30.95
N LEU A 26 -32.41 5.10 -30.90
CA LEU A 26 -31.33 5.12 -29.92
C LEU A 26 -31.89 4.82 -28.53
N LEU A 27 -31.37 3.76 -27.90
CA LEU A 27 -31.46 3.58 -26.45
C LEU A 27 -31.14 4.91 -25.78
N PRO A 28 -31.97 5.38 -24.81
CA PRO A 28 -31.70 6.64 -24.15
C PRO A 28 -30.30 6.59 -23.54
N PRO A 29 -29.54 7.69 -23.60
CA PRO A 29 -28.17 7.71 -23.09
C PRO A 29 -28.19 7.24 -21.63
N LEU A 30 -27.40 6.22 -21.35
CA LEU A 30 -27.07 5.78 -20.00
C LEU A 30 -26.87 7.03 -19.15
N GLN A 31 -27.76 7.22 -18.17
CA GLN A 31 -27.68 8.31 -17.20
C GLN A 31 -26.25 8.35 -16.67
N ASN A 32 -25.54 9.39 -17.08
CA ASN A 32 -24.28 9.81 -16.51
C ASN A 32 -24.41 9.80 -14.98
N PRO A 33 -23.64 9.00 -14.22
CA PRO A 33 -23.61 9.09 -12.76
C PRO A 33 -22.90 10.35 -12.27
N SER A 34 -22.70 11.36 -13.14
CA SER A 34 -22.14 12.67 -12.82
C SER A 34 -23.19 13.59 -12.21
N SER A 35 -23.66 13.25 -11.01
CA SER A 35 -24.32 14.20 -10.10
C SER A 35 -24.36 13.75 -8.64
N ARG A 36 -23.54 12.75 -8.23
CA ARG A 36 -23.15 12.63 -6.82
C ARG A 36 -21.92 13.48 -6.59
N SER A 37 -22.15 14.78 -6.47
CA SER A 37 -21.19 15.69 -5.85
C SER A 37 -20.79 15.10 -4.48
N TRP A 38 -19.52 14.73 -4.35
CA TRP A 38 -18.90 14.35 -3.06
C TRP A 38 -18.64 15.60 -2.19
N ALA A 39 -19.63 16.49 -2.18
CA ALA A 39 -19.93 17.42 -1.09
C ALA A 39 -21.32 17.10 -0.52
N SER A 40 -21.70 15.81 -0.51
CA SER A 40 -22.85 15.33 0.23
C SER A 40 -22.38 14.90 1.63
N PRO A 41 -22.80 15.60 2.70
CA PRO A 41 -22.37 15.33 4.07
C PRO A 41 -23.11 14.10 4.59
N VAL A 42 -22.66 12.90 4.22
CA VAL A 42 -23.02 11.67 4.99
C VAL A 42 -22.11 11.53 6.23
N CYS A 43 -21.22 12.49 6.42
CA CYS A 43 -20.72 12.86 7.73
C CYS A 43 -20.91 14.37 7.88
N GLY A 44 -21.80 14.78 8.79
CA GLY A 44 -21.49 15.93 9.65
C GLY A 44 -20.19 15.65 10.42
N PRO A 45 -19.81 16.41 11.46
CA PRO A 45 -18.78 15.89 12.35
C PRO A 45 -19.26 14.52 12.83
N SER A 46 -18.65 13.44 12.32
CA SER A 46 -18.98 12.09 12.75
C SER A 46 -18.87 12.12 14.25
N THR A 47 -19.91 11.68 14.95
CA THR A 47 -19.90 11.67 16.41
C THR A 47 -18.62 10.98 16.84
N TRP A 48 -17.92 11.55 17.83
CA TRP A 48 -16.62 11.04 18.26
C TRP A 48 -16.67 9.52 18.52
N GLY A 49 -17.79 9.01 19.03
CA GLY A 49 -18.04 7.57 19.20
C GLY A 49 -17.94 6.76 17.90
N LEU A 50 -18.57 7.19 16.79
CA LEU A 50 -18.47 6.46 15.52
C LEU A 50 -17.04 6.48 14.96
N SER A 51 -16.34 7.61 15.09
CA SER A 51 -14.92 7.68 14.70
C SER A 51 -14.07 6.71 15.54
N CYS A 52 -14.32 6.60 16.84
CA CYS A 52 -13.63 5.65 17.70
C CYS A 52 -13.93 4.19 17.31
N LEU A 53 -15.18 3.84 16.98
CA LEU A 53 -15.52 2.49 16.52
C LEU A 53 -14.86 2.15 15.18
N LEU A 54 -14.84 3.09 14.23
CA LEU A 54 -14.16 2.89 12.95
C LEU A 54 -12.64 2.78 13.14
N ALA A 55 -12.08 3.56 14.06
CA ALA A 55 -10.67 3.45 14.44
C ALA A 55 -10.37 2.09 15.08
N LEU A 56 -11.23 1.59 15.97
CA LEU A 56 -11.08 0.25 16.55
C LEU A 56 -11.11 -0.84 15.48
N GLN A 57 -11.96 -0.70 14.46
CA GLN A 57 -12.03 -1.64 13.35
C GLN A 57 -10.71 -1.68 12.55
N HIS A 58 -10.21 -0.52 12.15
CA HIS A 58 -8.92 -0.41 11.47
C HIS A 58 -7.76 -0.91 12.32
N PHE A 59 -7.83 -0.65 13.63
CA PHE A 59 -6.88 -1.17 14.59
C PHE A 59 -6.91 -2.71 14.65
N LEU A 60 -8.08 -3.36 14.63
CA LEU A 60 -8.17 -4.83 14.63
C LEU A 60 -7.53 -5.46 13.39
N VAL A 61 -7.68 -4.83 12.23
CA VAL A 61 -7.03 -5.28 10.99
C VAL A 61 -5.51 -5.11 11.10
N LEU A 62 -5.04 -3.97 11.61
CA LEU A 62 -3.63 -3.73 11.92
C LEU A 62 -3.06 -4.75 12.92
N ALA A 63 -3.76 -4.99 14.03
CA ALA A 63 -3.36 -5.94 15.07
C ALA A 63 -3.28 -7.37 14.52
N SER A 64 -4.23 -7.75 13.65
CA SER A 64 -4.21 -9.04 12.95
C SER A 64 -2.97 -9.19 12.07
N LEU A 65 -2.61 -8.15 11.32
CA LEU A 65 -1.41 -8.13 10.47
C LEU A 65 -0.11 -8.13 11.29
N LEU A 66 -0.06 -7.37 12.37
CA LEU A 66 1.07 -7.31 13.30
C LEU A 66 1.31 -8.68 13.94
N TRP A 67 0.25 -9.30 14.46
CA TRP A 67 0.36 -10.61 15.09
C TRP A 67 0.70 -11.71 14.07
N ALA A 68 0.08 -11.69 12.88
CA ALA A 68 0.41 -12.63 11.81
C ALA A 68 1.89 -12.54 11.39
N SER A 69 2.41 -11.33 11.19
CA SER A 69 3.81 -11.11 10.78
C SER A 69 4.80 -11.55 11.88
N HIS A 70 4.51 -11.26 13.16
CA HIS A 70 5.33 -11.75 14.27
C HIS A 70 5.28 -13.28 14.36
N LEU A 71 4.11 -13.90 14.23
CA LEU A 71 4.00 -15.37 14.23
C LEU A 71 4.78 -16.00 13.08
N LEU A 72 4.70 -15.44 11.87
CA LEU A 72 5.45 -15.98 10.73
C LEU A 72 6.96 -15.84 10.92
N LEU A 73 7.41 -14.71 11.47
CA LEU A 73 8.82 -14.53 11.82
C LEU A 73 9.26 -15.54 12.88
N LEU A 74 8.47 -15.71 13.94
CA LEU A 74 8.78 -16.62 15.05
C LEU A 74 8.78 -18.09 14.61
N HIS A 75 7.82 -18.52 13.78
CA HIS A 75 7.82 -19.88 13.21
C HIS A 75 8.97 -20.12 12.22
N GLY A 76 9.48 -19.06 11.58
CA GLY A 76 10.63 -19.13 10.69
C GLY A 76 11.96 -19.28 11.42
N LEU A 77 11.97 -19.19 12.74
CA LEU A 77 13.14 -19.43 13.59
C LEU A 77 13.05 -20.86 14.19
N PRO A 78 14.18 -21.56 14.45
CA PRO A 78 14.18 -22.93 14.99
C PRO A 78 13.48 -23.09 16.37
N PRO A 79 13.35 -24.24 17.03
CA PRO A 79 12.79 -24.25 18.39
C PRO A 79 13.84 -23.82 19.44
N GLY A 80 13.68 -22.63 20.03
CA GLY A 80 14.51 -22.11 21.13
C GLY A 80 13.80 -20.99 21.90
N GLY A 81 14.00 -20.92 23.23
CA GLY A 81 13.38 -19.87 24.05
C GLY A 81 13.87 -18.49 23.63
N LEU A 82 12.96 -17.52 23.49
CA LEU A 82 13.33 -16.12 23.26
C LEU A 82 13.84 -15.51 24.57
N SER A 83 14.91 -14.72 24.50
CA SER A 83 15.29 -13.79 25.59
C SER A 83 14.26 -12.65 25.75
N TYR A 84 13.40 -12.47 24.75
CA TYR A 84 12.42 -11.39 24.63
C TYR A 84 11.01 -11.91 24.88
N PRO A 85 10.24 -11.34 25.82
CA PRO A 85 8.85 -11.71 25.96
C PRO A 85 8.07 -11.18 24.72
N PRO A 86 7.29 -12.05 24.06
CA PRO A 86 6.59 -11.73 22.81
C PRO A 86 5.66 -10.52 22.94
N ALA A 87 5.10 -10.30 24.13
CA ALA A 87 4.23 -9.17 24.45
C ALA A 87 4.95 -7.82 24.37
N GLN A 88 6.20 -7.71 24.82
CA GLN A 88 6.98 -6.47 24.73
C GLN A 88 7.43 -6.19 23.29
N LEU A 89 7.81 -7.25 22.56
CA LEU A 89 8.11 -7.14 21.13
C LEU A 89 6.89 -6.62 20.35
N LEU A 90 5.72 -7.19 20.61
CA LEU A 90 4.46 -6.76 20.01
C LEU A 90 4.10 -5.31 20.40
N ALA A 91 4.30 -4.94 21.67
CA ALA A 91 4.07 -3.58 22.16
C ALA A 91 4.99 -2.55 21.49
N SER A 92 6.28 -2.86 21.33
CA SER A 92 7.24 -1.99 20.63
C SER A 92 6.81 -1.74 19.18
N SER A 93 6.31 -2.79 18.50
CA SER A 93 5.81 -2.71 17.13
C SER A 93 4.49 -1.94 17.04
N PHE A 94 3.59 -2.06 18.01
CA PHE A 94 2.39 -1.22 18.09
C PHE A 94 2.77 0.26 18.28
N PHE A 95 3.73 0.54 19.15
CA PHE A 95 4.19 1.91 19.41
C PHE A 95 4.79 2.55 18.15
N SER A 96 5.69 1.85 17.46
CA SER A 96 6.33 2.35 16.23
C SER A 96 5.31 2.53 15.08
N CYS A 97 4.41 1.57 14.86
CA CYS A 97 3.34 1.68 13.87
C CYS A 97 2.38 2.84 14.19
N GLY A 98 2.06 3.02 15.48
CA GLY A 98 1.21 4.11 15.94
C GLY A 98 1.80 5.47 15.66
N LEU A 99 3.06 5.69 16.06
CA LEU A 99 3.76 6.94 15.80
C LEU A 99 3.92 7.19 14.29
N SER A 100 4.32 6.17 13.53
CA SER A 100 4.45 6.29 12.08
C SER A 100 3.11 6.64 11.40
N THR A 101 1.99 6.09 11.88
CA THR A 101 0.64 6.42 11.37
C THR A 101 0.26 7.87 11.68
N VAL A 102 0.55 8.35 12.89
CA VAL A 102 0.33 9.76 13.25
C VAL A 102 1.16 10.68 12.36
N LEU A 103 2.46 10.39 12.20
CA LEU A 103 3.35 11.18 11.34
C LEU A 103 2.87 11.18 9.88
N GLN A 104 2.50 10.02 9.36
CA GLN A 104 2.05 9.88 7.97
C GLN A 104 0.76 10.67 7.67
N THR A 105 -0.20 10.61 8.59
CA THR A 105 -1.50 11.27 8.43
C THR A 105 -1.43 12.77 8.73
N TRP A 106 -0.58 13.18 9.67
CA TRP A 106 -0.42 14.57 10.06
C TRP A 106 0.42 15.36 9.06
N MET A 107 1.59 14.83 8.70
CA MET A 107 2.63 15.54 7.97
C MET A 107 3.11 14.82 6.72
N GLY A 108 2.90 13.51 6.59
CA GLY A 108 3.37 12.68 5.47
C GLY A 108 2.54 12.87 4.20
N SER A 109 2.05 11.77 3.63
CA SER A 109 1.18 11.82 2.45
C SER A 109 -0.15 12.54 2.70
N ARG A 110 -0.56 12.71 3.98
CA ARG A 110 -1.88 13.26 4.39
C ARG A 110 -3.06 12.38 4.01
N LEU A 111 -2.84 11.24 3.38
CA LEU A 111 -3.88 10.24 3.15
C LEU A 111 -4.19 9.49 4.46
N PRO A 112 -5.40 8.93 4.64
CA PRO A 112 -5.76 8.10 5.80
C PRO A 112 -5.08 6.71 5.73
N LEU A 113 -3.75 6.70 5.64
CA LEU A 113 -2.94 5.49 5.52
C LEU A 113 -2.46 5.07 6.91
N ILE A 114 -2.73 3.81 7.23
CA ILE A 114 -2.28 3.19 8.48
C ILE A 114 -1.00 2.43 8.20
N GLN A 115 0.01 2.70 9.01
CA GLN A 115 1.32 2.08 8.95
C GLN A 115 1.30 0.78 9.73
N ALA A 116 1.87 -0.27 9.13
CA ALA A 116 1.89 -1.62 9.67
C ALA A 116 3.19 -2.32 9.26
N PRO A 117 3.57 -3.41 9.94
CA PRO A 117 4.53 -4.34 9.37
C PRO A 117 3.94 -4.97 8.11
N SER A 118 4.82 -5.28 7.18
CA SER A 118 4.44 -5.70 5.85
C SER A 118 5.32 -6.86 5.39
N LEU A 119 4.86 -7.60 4.37
CA LEU A 119 5.58 -8.79 3.89
C LEU A 119 6.96 -8.42 3.32
N GLU A 120 7.12 -7.18 2.87
CA GLU A 120 8.34 -6.58 2.33
C GLU A 120 9.48 -6.48 3.35
N PHE A 121 9.14 -6.48 4.64
CA PHE A 121 10.13 -6.60 5.72
C PHE A 121 10.29 -8.05 6.17
N LEU A 122 9.21 -8.83 6.13
CA LEU A 122 9.21 -10.21 6.61
C LEU A 122 10.04 -11.13 5.70
N ILE A 123 9.91 -11.05 4.38
CA ILE A 123 10.60 -11.94 3.45
C ILE A 123 12.13 -11.78 3.58
N PRO A 124 12.72 -10.57 3.54
CA PRO A 124 14.16 -10.41 3.67
C PRO A 124 14.65 -10.78 5.08
N ALA A 125 13.84 -10.53 6.12
CA ALA A 125 14.14 -10.97 7.47
C ALA A 125 14.24 -12.50 7.56
N LEU A 126 13.29 -13.23 6.99
CA LEU A 126 13.32 -14.70 6.93
C LEU A 126 14.48 -15.23 6.09
N VAL A 127 14.85 -14.57 5.00
CA VAL A 127 16.04 -14.96 4.21
C VAL A 127 17.32 -14.76 5.03
N LEU A 128 17.40 -13.67 5.80
CA LEU A 128 18.57 -13.33 6.64
C LEU A 128 18.75 -14.34 7.76
N THR A 129 17.66 -14.76 8.41
CA THR A 129 17.68 -15.67 9.55
C THR A 129 17.91 -17.12 9.14
N ASN A 130 17.28 -17.59 8.05
CA ASN A 130 17.38 -18.99 7.60
C ASN A 130 18.77 -19.37 7.05
N GLN A 131 19.54 -18.42 6.51
CA GLN A 131 20.89 -18.71 5.99
C GLN A 131 21.95 -18.92 7.08
N LYS A 132 21.64 -18.63 8.35
CA LYS A 132 22.55 -18.85 9.48
C LYS A 132 22.54 -20.27 10.02
N LEU A 133 21.66 -21.15 9.55
CA LEU A 133 21.73 -22.57 9.92
C LEU A 133 22.97 -23.17 9.24
N PRO A 134 24.03 -23.56 9.98
CA PRO A 134 25.14 -24.25 9.36
C PRO A 134 24.63 -25.61 8.91
N LEU A 135 24.37 -25.75 7.61
CA LEU A 135 24.50 -27.04 6.96
C LEU A 135 25.95 -27.43 7.15
N THR A 136 26.21 -28.24 8.17
CA THR A 136 27.43 -29.01 8.30
C THR A 136 27.62 -29.77 6.99
N THR A 137 28.39 -29.17 6.09
CA THR A 137 28.98 -29.84 4.95
C THR A 137 29.86 -30.92 5.54
N LYS A 138 29.31 -32.14 5.63
CA LYS A 138 30.12 -33.36 5.73
C LYS A 138 30.93 -33.45 4.44
N THR A 139 32.10 -32.82 4.43
CA THR A 139 33.18 -33.19 3.55
C THR A 139 33.84 -34.44 4.14
N PRO A 140 33.90 -35.58 3.41
CA PRO A 140 34.66 -36.72 3.86
C PRO A 140 36.13 -36.44 3.50
N GLY A 141 36.97 -36.13 4.48
CA GLY A 141 38.40 -35.94 4.21
C GLY A 141 39.20 -35.36 5.35
N ASN A 142 39.80 -36.26 6.13
CA ASN A 142 41.05 -36.14 6.90
C ASN A 142 41.12 -35.14 8.07
N ALA A 143 41.36 -35.73 9.25
CA ALA A 143 41.54 -35.08 10.53
C ALA A 143 42.81 -34.21 10.61
N SER A 144 42.71 -33.04 11.26
CA SER A 144 43.50 -32.73 12.47
C SER A 144 43.22 -31.31 13.01
N LEU A 145 42.86 -31.26 14.30
CA LEU A 145 43.18 -30.20 15.27
C LEU A 145 42.64 -28.77 15.05
N SER A 146 41.36 -28.59 15.40
CA SER A 146 40.93 -27.54 16.35
C SER A 146 39.54 -27.89 16.91
N LEU A 147 39.50 -28.67 18.00
CA LEU A 147 38.28 -28.86 18.80
C LEU A 147 38.06 -27.62 19.68
N PRO A 148 36.88 -26.98 19.67
CA PRO A 148 36.35 -26.41 20.89
C PRO A 148 35.66 -27.54 21.68
N LEU A 149 36.20 -27.81 22.85
CA LEU A 149 35.66 -28.69 23.89
C LEU A 149 34.28 -28.18 24.32
N CYS A 150 33.19 -28.77 23.83
CA CYS A 150 31.85 -28.50 24.37
C CYS A 150 30.87 -29.62 24.01
N SER A 151 30.97 -30.75 24.72
CA SER A 151 30.05 -31.89 24.57
C SER A 151 29.35 -32.25 25.88
N LEU A 152 28.85 -31.26 26.64
CA LEU A 152 28.08 -31.56 27.86
C LEU A 152 26.92 -30.62 28.26
N THR A 153 26.59 -29.57 27.50
CA THR A 153 25.42 -28.71 27.81
C THR A 153 24.61 -28.39 26.56
N ARG A 154 23.42 -29.00 26.47
CA ARG A 154 22.52 -29.01 25.29
C ARG A 154 21.78 -27.68 25.03
N ASN A 155 21.96 -26.65 25.88
CA ASN A 155 21.14 -25.43 25.88
C ASN A 155 21.90 -24.09 25.67
N CYS A 156 23.23 -24.06 25.55
CA CYS A 156 23.97 -22.79 25.50
C CYS A 156 24.11 -22.16 24.11
N HIS A 157 24.09 -22.95 23.02
CA HIS A 157 24.31 -22.39 21.66
C HIS A 157 23.04 -21.85 20.97
N GLY A 158 21.85 -22.22 21.45
CA GLY A 158 20.59 -21.73 20.89
C GLY A 158 20.44 -20.23 21.12
N LEU A 159 20.29 -19.80 22.37
CA LEU A 159 19.92 -18.44 22.74
C LEU A 159 20.79 -17.32 22.12
N GLU A 160 22.11 -17.50 22.00
CA GLU A 160 23.03 -16.48 21.48
C GLU A 160 22.93 -16.29 19.95
N ILE A 161 22.72 -17.37 19.19
CA ILE A 161 22.55 -17.32 17.73
C ILE A 161 21.24 -16.59 17.36
N TRP A 162 20.28 -16.61 18.27
CA TRP A 162 18.94 -16.07 18.09
C TRP A 162 18.89 -14.57 18.29
N ASN A 163 19.47 -14.12 19.41
CA ASN A 163 19.59 -12.72 19.72
C ASN A 163 20.38 -11.98 18.62
N THR A 164 21.51 -12.56 18.19
CA THR A 164 22.30 -12.00 17.09
C THR A 164 21.53 -11.94 15.76
N SER A 165 20.65 -12.89 15.47
CA SER A 165 19.83 -12.88 14.24
C SER A 165 18.75 -11.81 14.28
N LEU A 166 18.05 -11.63 15.41
CA LEU A 166 17.06 -10.56 15.57
C LEU A 166 17.70 -9.18 15.55
N ARG A 167 18.91 -9.03 16.13
CA ARG A 167 19.69 -7.77 16.06
C ARG A 167 20.13 -7.42 14.64
N GLU A 168 20.48 -8.41 13.83
CA GLU A 168 20.79 -8.19 12.42
C GLU A 168 19.55 -7.80 11.61
N VAL A 169 18.39 -8.42 11.88
CA VAL A 169 17.11 -8.03 11.26
C VAL A 169 16.74 -6.61 11.67
N SER A 170 16.83 -6.26 12.95
CA SER A 170 16.64 -4.88 13.43
C SER A 170 17.61 -3.90 12.74
N GLY A 171 18.88 -4.30 12.57
CA GLY A 171 19.87 -3.54 11.80
C GLY A 171 19.46 -3.31 10.35
N ALA A 172 18.96 -4.36 9.68
CA ALA A 172 18.42 -4.27 8.33
C ALA A 172 17.20 -3.33 8.25
N VAL A 173 16.30 -3.36 9.25
CA VAL A 173 15.15 -2.45 9.33
C VAL A 173 15.59 -0.98 9.49
N VAL A 174 16.60 -0.70 10.32
CA VAL A 174 17.17 0.65 10.46
C VAL A 174 17.75 1.14 9.13
N VAL A 175 18.54 0.29 8.45
CA VAL A 175 19.12 0.60 7.13
C VAL A 175 18.01 0.85 6.12
N SER A 176 16.96 0.04 6.15
CA SER A 176 15.80 0.19 5.28
C SER A 176 15.13 1.55 5.48
N GLY A 177 14.86 1.92 6.73
CA GLY A 177 14.24 3.20 7.08
C GLY A 177 15.11 4.41 6.69
N LEU A 178 16.42 4.34 6.89
CA LEU A 178 17.35 5.39 6.46
C LEU A 178 17.33 5.54 4.94
N LEU A 179 17.43 4.43 4.20
CA LEU A 179 17.43 4.46 2.74
C LEU A 179 16.08 4.95 2.19
N GLN A 180 14.96 4.40 2.67
CA GLN A 180 13.61 4.83 2.30
C GLN A 180 13.38 6.32 2.62
N GLY A 181 13.85 6.77 3.79
CA GLY A 181 13.87 8.16 4.20
C GLY A 181 14.61 9.03 3.19
N THR A 182 15.86 8.69 2.85
CA THR A 182 16.67 9.43 1.89
C THR A 182 16.07 9.45 0.48
N ILE A 183 15.50 8.34 0.00
CA ILE A 183 14.79 8.25 -1.29
C ILE A 183 13.62 9.25 -1.30
N GLY A 184 12.84 9.30 -0.21
CA GLY A 184 11.76 10.27 -0.04
C GLY A 184 12.25 11.71 -0.02
N LEU A 185 13.29 12.01 0.76
CA LEU A 185 13.88 13.36 0.86
C LEU A 185 14.50 13.85 -0.46
N LEU A 186 15.01 12.95 -1.30
CA LEU A 186 15.54 13.27 -2.63
C LEU A 186 14.46 13.49 -3.71
N GLY A 187 13.18 13.24 -3.38
CA GLY A 187 12.08 13.41 -4.31
C GLY A 187 12.02 12.36 -5.42
N VAL A 188 12.74 11.23 -5.27
CA VAL A 188 12.74 10.12 -6.24
C VAL A 188 11.32 9.59 -6.51
N PRO A 189 10.47 9.37 -5.48
CA PRO A 189 9.11 8.90 -5.72
C PRO A 189 8.30 9.88 -6.56
N GLY A 190 8.49 11.18 -6.33
CA GLY A 190 7.83 12.22 -7.11
C GLY A 190 8.22 12.24 -8.59
N ARG A 191 9.44 11.79 -8.91
CA ARG A 191 9.91 11.66 -10.30
C ARG A 191 9.45 10.36 -10.96
N VAL A 192 9.45 9.25 -10.22
CA VAL A 192 9.14 7.92 -10.77
C VAL A 192 7.63 7.68 -10.87
N PHE A 193 6.87 8.06 -9.85
CA PHE A 193 5.44 7.75 -9.74
C PHE A 193 4.57 8.25 -10.92
N PRO A 194 4.82 9.42 -11.54
CA PRO A 194 4.09 9.85 -12.74
C PRO A 194 4.25 8.91 -13.95
N TYR A 195 5.32 8.12 -14.00
CA TYR A 195 5.55 7.11 -15.04
C TYR A 195 4.92 5.74 -14.69
N CYS A 196 4.41 5.57 -13.47
CA CYS A 196 3.69 4.37 -13.05
C CYS A 196 2.21 4.49 -13.47
N GLY A 197 1.95 4.16 -14.74
CA GLY A 197 0.58 4.11 -15.27
C GLY A 197 -0.27 2.96 -14.69
N PRO A 198 -1.55 2.86 -15.12
CA PRO A 198 -2.44 1.78 -14.72
C PRO A 198 -1.87 0.38 -14.97
N LEU A 199 -1.09 0.20 -16.04
CA LEU A 199 -0.45 -1.07 -16.41
C LEU A 199 0.72 -1.48 -15.49
N VAL A 200 1.22 -0.57 -14.64
CA VAL A 200 2.20 -0.88 -13.58
C VAL A 200 1.48 -1.12 -12.26
N LEU A 201 0.53 -0.25 -11.94
CA LEU A 201 -0.19 -0.29 -10.67
C LEU A 201 -1.10 -1.50 -10.56
N ALA A 202 -1.89 -1.81 -11.60
CA ALA A 202 -2.89 -2.87 -11.55
C ALA A 202 -2.28 -4.26 -11.35
N PRO A 203 -1.22 -4.69 -12.08
CA PRO A 203 -0.52 -5.95 -11.79
C PRO A 203 0.05 -6.00 -10.37
N SER A 204 0.61 -4.89 -9.88
CA SER A 204 1.18 -4.81 -8.54
C SER A 204 0.12 -5.04 -7.46
N LEU A 205 -1.07 -4.46 -7.62
CA LEU A 205 -2.20 -4.65 -6.70
C LEU A 205 -2.78 -6.07 -6.77
N VAL A 206 -2.89 -6.63 -7.97
CA VAL A 206 -3.32 -8.03 -8.17
C VAL A 206 -2.36 -8.97 -7.45
N VAL A 207 -1.06 -8.79 -7.64
CA VAL A 207 -0.03 -9.60 -6.99
C VAL A 207 0.01 -9.35 -5.47
N ALA A 208 -0.20 -8.12 -5.01
CA ALA A 208 -0.30 -7.82 -3.57
C ALA A 208 -1.40 -8.67 -2.91
N GLY A 209 -2.60 -8.70 -3.49
CA GLY A 209 -3.71 -9.51 -2.98
C GLY A 209 -3.47 -11.03 -3.12
N LEU A 210 -2.89 -11.49 -4.22
CA LEU A 210 -2.62 -12.92 -4.45
C LEU A 210 -1.45 -13.43 -3.60
N SER A 211 -0.43 -12.63 -3.30
CA SER A 211 0.80 -13.10 -2.67
C SER A 211 0.62 -13.65 -1.25
N ALA A 212 -0.41 -13.19 -0.52
CA ALA A 212 -0.68 -13.58 0.86
C ALA A 212 -1.54 -14.85 1.02
N HIS A 213 -1.90 -15.53 -0.08
CA HIS A 213 -2.85 -16.66 -0.03
C HIS A 213 -2.35 -17.83 0.83
N LYS A 214 -1.04 -18.09 0.85
CA LYS A 214 -0.45 -19.23 1.57
C LYS A 214 -0.55 -19.00 3.08
N GLU A 215 -0.19 -17.81 3.51
CA GLU A 215 -0.21 -17.37 4.91
C GLU A 215 -1.65 -17.32 5.42
N VAL A 216 -2.58 -16.77 4.62
CA VAL A 216 -4.01 -16.78 4.94
C VAL A 216 -4.53 -18.22 5.09
N ALA A 217 -4.19 -19.12 4.18
CA ALA A 217 -4.60 -20.52 4.26
C ALA A 217 -4.03 -21.21 5.50
N GLN A 218 -2.78 -20.91 5.89
CA GLN A 218 -2.15 -21.45 7.09
C GLN A 218 -2.86 -20.98 8.38
N PHE A 219 -3.35 -19.75 8.45
CA PHE A 219 -4.10 -19.28 9.61
C PHE A 219 -5.53 -19.82 9.65
N CYS A 220 -6.20 -19.89 8.49
CA CYS A 220 -7.54 -20.47 8.38
C CYS A 220 -7.56 -21.97 8.68
N SER A 221 -6.48 -22.70 8.36
CA SER A 221 -6.39 -24.15 8.58
C SER A 221 -6.38 -24.56 10.05
N ALA A 222 -6.12 -23.63 10.97
CA ALA A 222 -6.29 -23.88 12.40
C ALA A 222 -7.72 -24.31 12.74
N HIS A 223 -8.74 -23.63 12.19
CA HIS A 223 -10.15 -24.03 12.27
C HIS A 223 -10.97 -23.40 11.14
N TRP A 224 -11.18 -24.17 10.06
CA TRP A 224 -11.96 -23.72 8.89
C TRP A 224 -13.39 -23.30 9.23
N GLY A 225 -14.05 -23.94 10.21
CA GLY A 225 -15.42 -23.57 10.60
C GLY A 225 -15.52 -22.13 11.13
N LEU A 226 -14.59 -21.73 12.01
CA LEU A 226 -14.54 -20.35 12.53
C LEU A 226 -14.11 -19.34 11.47
N ALA A 227 -13.14 -19.70 10.62
CA ALA A 227 -12.70 -18.85 9.51
C ALA A 227 -13.83 -18.60 8.50
N LEU A 228 -14.54 -19.66 8.09
CA LEU A 228 -15.68 -19.56 7.18
C LEU A 228 -16.83 -18.77 7.80
N LEU A 229 -17.13 -19.00 9.09
CA LEU A 229 -18.13 -18.21 9.81
C LEU A 229 -17.80 -16.72 9.79
N LEU A 230 -16.54 -16.37 10.05
CA LEU A 230 -16.08 -14.98 10.01
C LEU A 230 -16.21 -14.38 8.61
N ILE A 231 -15.71 -15.07 7.58
CA ILE A 231 -15.77 -14.62 6.19
C ILE A 231 -17.23 -14.41 5.76
N LEU A 232 -18.10 -15.39 6.03
CA LEU A 232 -19.53 -15.31 5.73
C LEU A 232 -20.16 -14.09 6.42
N LEU A 233 -19.88 -13.90 7.71
CA LEU A 233 -20.44 -12.79 8.47
C LEU A 233 -19.93 -11.44 7.97
N MET A 234 -18.66 -11.31 7.57
CA MET A 234 -18.14 -10.10 6.93
C MET A 234 -18.81 -9.82 5.58
N VAL A 235 -19.02 -10.85 4.75
CA VAL A 235 -19.73 -10.72 3.46
C VAL A 235 -21.19 -10.33 3.68
N VAL A 236 -21.89 -10.96 4.63
CA VAL A 236 -23.28 -10.64 4.98
C VAL A 236 -23.39 -9.20 5.49
N CYS A 237 -22.54 -8.79 6.43
CA CYS A 237 -22.57 -7.42 6.97
C CYS A 237 -22.23 -6.36 5.90
N SER A 238 -21.24 -6.61 5.04
CA SER A 238 -20.80 -5.62 4.04
C SER A 238 -21.68 -5.59 2.79
N GLN A 239 -22.01 -6.74 2.20
CA GLN A 239 -22.66 -6.84 0.89
C GLN A 239 -24.18 -6.98 0.98
N HIS A 240 -24.68 -7.84 1.87
CA HIS A 240 -26.12 -8.12 1.95
C HIS A 240 -26.88 -7.14 2.85
N LEU A 241 -26.32 -6.82 4.02
CA LEU A 241 -26.90 -5.88 4.99
C LEU A 241 -26.37 -4.45 4.82
N GLY A 242 -25.55 -4.21 3.78
CA GLY A 242 -24.90 -2.91 3.57
C GLY A 242 -25.87 -1.75 3.31
N SER A 243 -27.08 -2.05 2.86
CA SER A 243 -28.17 -1.09 2.62
C SER A 243 -29.11 -0.92 3.81
N CYS A 244 -29.02 -1.79 4.83
CA CYS A 244 -29.88 -1.72 6.01
C CYS A 244 -29.46 -0.53 6.89
N GLN A 245 -30.37 0.44 7.04
CA GLN A 245 -30.15 1.60 7.90
C GLN A 245 -30.81 1.38 9.25
N ILE A 246 -30.07 1.57 10.34
CA ILE A 246 -30.59 1.46 11.71
C ILE A 246 -30.81 2.87 12.24
N PRO A 247 -31.99 3.18 12.83
CA PRO A 247 -32.20 4.45 13.50
C PRO A 247 -31.42 4.46 14.82
N ILE A 248 -30.49 5.40 14.97
CA ILE A 248 -29.77 5.60 16.24
C ILE A 248 -30.53 6.64 17.06
N CYS A 249 -30.94 6.26 18.28
CA CYS A 249 -31.57 7.18 19.21
C CYS A 249 -30.53 8.17 19.75
N SER A 250 -30.71 9.47 19.49
CA SER A 250 -29.86 10.49 20.10
C SER A 250 -30.11 10.53 21.61
N TRP A 251 -29.05 10.35 22.41
CA TRP A 251 -29.09 10.39 23.88
C TRP A 251 -29.19 11.83 24.43
N ARG A 252 -29.97 12.70 23.77
CA ARG A 252 -30.30 14.05 24.24
C ARG A 252 -31.82 14.26 24.19
N PRO A 253 -32.47 14.47 25.33
CA PRO A 253 -33.88 14.84 25.37
C PRO A 253 -33.98 16.34 25.09
N SER A 254 -34.05 16.74 23.82
CA SER A 254 -34.49 18.09 23.46
C SER A 254 -35.50 18.02 22.33
N SER A 255 -36.78 18.17 22.70
CA SER A 255 -38.04 18.48 22.00
C SER A 255 -38.31 18.10 20.52
N THR A 256 -37.33 17.66 19.73
CA THR A 256 -37.49 17.23 18.34
C THR A 256 -36.60 16.00 18.12
N SER A 257 -37.13 14.81 18.37
CA SER A 257 -36.46 13.52 18.12
C SER A 257 -36.25 13.33 16.62
N THR A 258 -35.12 13.80 16.10
CA THR A 258 -34.71 13.51 14.73
C THR A 258 -33.94 12.19 14.74
N HIS A 259 -34.57 11.11 14.26
CA HIS A 259 -33.89 9.83 14.09
C HIS A 259 -32.84 9.96 12.98
N ILE A 260 -31.58 9.72 13.33
CA ILE A 260 -30.48 9.68 12.35
C ILE A 260 -30.32 8.23 11.89
N TYR A 261 -30.48 8.00 10.59
CA TYR A 261 -30.34 6.69 9.97
C TYR A 261 -28.90 6.49 9.49
N ILE A 262 -28.22 5.46 10.01
CA ILE A 262 -26.82 5.15 9.66
C ILE A 262 -26.72 3.67 9.21
N PRO A 263 -25.99 3.35 8.12
CA PRO A 263 -25.74 1.98 7.69
C PRO A 263 -24.68 1.29 8.57
N VAL A 264 -25.05 0.93 9.79
CA VAL A 264 -24.14 0.40 10.83
C VAL A 264 -23.42 -0.87 10.38
N PHE A 265 -24.13 -1.82 9.75
CA PHE A 265 -23.55 -3.10 9.31
C PHE A 265 -22.47 -2.93 8.24
N ARG A 266 -22.63 -1.96 7.34
CA ARG A 266 -21.61 -1.64 6.35
C ARG A 266 -20.38 -1.03 7.01
N LEU A 267 -20.59 -0.05 7.89
CA LEU A 267 -19.54 0.70 8.58
C LEU A 267 -18.70 -0.19 9.50
N LEU A 268 -19.35 -1.10 10.24
CA LEU A 268 -18.73 -1.99 11.22
C LEU A 268 -18.59 -3.44 10.70
N SER A 269 -18.44 -3.59 9.38
CA SER A 269 -18.42 -4.88 8.67
C SER A 269 -17.21 -5.77 8.98
N VAL A 270 -16.22 -5.28 9.71
CA VAL A 270 -15.11 -6.08 10.23
C VAL A 270 -15.20 -6.19 11.76
N LEU A 271 -15.53 -5.11 12.46
CA LEU A 271 -15.60 -5.07 13.93
C LEU A 271 -16.67 -6.02 14.48
N VAL A 272 -17.91 -5.94 13.96
CA VAL A 272 -19.01 -6.78 14.46
C VAL A 272 -18.71 -8.26 14.20
N PRO A 273 -18.30 -8.69 12.99
CA PRO A 273 -17.99 -10.09 12.74
C PRO A 273 -16.83 -10.63 13.57
N VAL A 274 -15.74 -9.86 13.70
CA VAL A 274 -14.58 -10.24 14.53
C VAL A 274 -15.01 -10.40 15.98
N ALA A 275 -15.77 -9.46 16.55
CA ALA A 275 -16.26 -9.55 17.92
C ALA A 275 -17.16 -10.78 18.13
N CYS A 276 -18.10 -11.04 17.22
CA CYS A 276 -18.99 -12.19 17.28
C CYS A 276 -18.22 -13.52 17.25
N VAL A 277 -17.31 -13.69 16.29
CA VAL A 277 -16.54 -14.94 16.16
C VAL A 277 -15.55 -15.10 17.31
N TRP A 278 -14.96 -14.00 17.81
CA TRP A 278 -14.10 -14.05 18.98
C TRP A 278 -14.85 -14.49 20.23
N LEU A 279 -16.06 -13.96 20.48
CA LEU A 279 -16.92 -14.42 21.58
C LEU A 279 -17.30 -15.90 21.41
N ILE A 280 -17.73 -16.32 20.23
CA ILE A 280 -18.08 -17.72 19.95
C ILE A 280 -16.87 -18.64 20.20
N SER A 281 -15.67 -18.24 19.77
CA SER A 281 -14.46 -19.02 20.01
C SER A 281 -14.13 -19.16 21.50
N ALA A 282 -14.41 -18.12 22.30
CA ALA A 282 -14.22 -18.15 23.74
C ALA A 282 -15.25 -19.08 24.42
N PHE A 283 -16.52 -19.07 23.99
CA PHE A 283 -17.55 -19.95 24.53
C PHE A 283 -17.34 -21.43 24.18
N VAL A 284 -16.90 -21.71 22.96
CA VAL A 284 -16.70 -23.09 22.48
C VAL A 284 -15.39 -23.70 23.04
N GLY A 285 -14.53 -22.89 23.67
CA GLY A 285 -13.22 -23.34 24.17
C GLY A 285 -12.23 -23.71 23.06
N THR A 286 -12.54 -23.37 21.81
CA THR A 286 -11.70 -23.58 20.62
C THR A 286 -10.79 -22.39 20.34
N SER A 287 -10.44 -21.65 21.40
CA SER A 287 -9.36 -20.68 21.32
C SER A 287 -8.06 -21.44 21.09
N VAL A 288 -7.79 -21.80 19.83
CA VAL A 288 -6.47 -22.27 19.35
C VAL A 288 -5.56 -21.06 19.36
N ILE A 289 -5.28 -20.63 20.57
CA ILE A 289 -4.22 -19.71 20.91
C ILE A 289 -2.97 -20.60 20.86
N PRO A 290 -1.92 -20.21 20.12
CA PRO A 290 -0.68 -20.99 20.10
C PRO A 290 -0.19 -21.17 21.54
N LEU A 291 -0.26 -22.43 22.02
CA LEU A 291 0.01 -22.83 23.41
C LEU A 291 1.42 -22.43 23.90
N GLN A 292 2.33 -22.14 22.97
CA GLN A 292 3.73 -21.77 23.22
C GLN A 292 3.92 -20.33 23.73
N LEU A 293 2.87 -19.50 23.79
CA LEU A 293 2.98 -18.07 24.16
C LEU A 293 1.89 -17.62 25.16
N SER A 294 1.12 -18.57 25.71
CA SER A 294 0.03 -18.34 26.67
C SER A 294 0.46 -18.37 28.14
N GLU A 295 1.77 -18.35 28.42
CA GLU A 295 2.22 -18.20 29.80
C GLU A 295 1.76 -16.84 30.35
N PRO A 296 1.22 -16.79 31.59
CA PRO A 296 0.94 -15.53 32.25
C PRO A 296 2.28 -14.83 32.50
N SER A 297 2.70 -14.02 31.52
CA SER A 297 3.85 -13.15 31.66
C SER A 297 3.53 -12.11 32.74
N ASP A 298 4.44 -11.91 33.69
CA ASP A 298 4.47 -10.77 34.61
C ASP A 298 4.79 -9.47 33.85
N ALA A 299 4.08 -9.23 32.74
CA ALA A 299 4.27 -8.09 31.88
C ALA A 299 3.77 -6.82 32.59
N PRO A 300 4.58 -5.74 32.59
CA PRO A 300 4.20 -4.50 33.25
C PRO A 300 2.99 -3.84 32.55
N TRP A 301 2.17 -3.14 33.34
CA TRP A 301 1.04 -2.36 32.83
C TRP A 301 1.49 -1.11 32.06
N PHE A 302 2.63 -0.53 32.46
CA PHE A 302 3.22 0.62 31.81
C PHE A 302 4.69 0.34 31.52
N TRP A 303 5.07 0.45 30.26
CA TRP A 303 6.43 0.26 29.76
C TRP A 303 6.61 1.16 28.54
N LEU A 304 7.60 2.04 28.61
CA LEU A 304 7.93 2.93 27.50
C LEU A 304 9.02 2.26 26.67
N PRO A 305 8.75 1.83 25.42
CA PRO A 305 9.78 1.27 24.56
C PRO A 305 10.86 2.32 24.32
N HIS A 306 12.10 2.02 24.71
CA HIS A 306 13.22 2.92 24.48
C HIS A 306 14.27 2.30 23.55
N PRO A 307 14.98 3.13 22.75
CA PRO A 307 16.02 2.63 21.86
C PRO A 307 17.10 1.85 22.61
N GLY A 308 17.52 0.72 22.06
CA GLY A 308 18.65 -0.07 22.57
C GLY A 308 18.39 -0.83 23.88
N GLU A 309 17.14 -0.92 24.35
CA GLU A 309 16.75 -1.72 25.53
C GLU A 309 17.11 -3.20 25.39
N TRP A 310 16.90 -3.73 24.19
CA TRP A 310 17.07 -5.12 23.82
C TRP A 310 18.40 -5.38 23.10
N GLU A 311 19.41 -4.54 23.37
CA GLU A 311 20.68 -4.41 22.63
C GLU A 311 20.57 -3.60 21.32
N TRP A 312 21.69 -3.00 20.91
CA TRP A 312 21.74 -2.16 19.71
C TRP A 312 21.68 -2.99 18.42
N PRO A 313 21.04 -2.45 17.36
CA PRO A 313 20.97 -3.08 16.04
C PRO A 313 22.36 -3.44 15.50
N LEU A 314 22.50 -4.64 14.95
CA LEU A 314 23.78 -5.13 14.42
C LEU A 314 23.85 -4.93 12.91
N LEU A 315 24.82 -4.14 12.46
CA LEU A 315 25.02 -3.83 11.04
C LEU A 315 26.09 -4.75 10.43
N THR A 316 25.68 -5.93 9.95
CA THR A 316 26.53 -6.79 9.12
C THR A 316 26.38 -6.45 7.63
N PRO A 317 27.35 -6.81 6.76
CA PRO A 317 27.21 -6.65 5.31
C PRO A 317 25.94 -7.32 4.73
N ARG A 318 25.53 -8.45 5.31
CA ARG A 318 24.28 -9.14 4.95
C ARG A 318 23.05 -8.37 5.42
N ALA A 319 23.07 -7.83 6.63
CA ALA A 319 22.00 -6.97 7.14
C ALA A 319 21.85 -5.68 6.30
N LEU A 320 22.97 -5.08 5.86
CA LEU A 320 22.95 -3.93 4.94
C LEU A 320 22.26 -4.30 3.62
N ALA A 321 22.66 -5.41 2.99
CA ALA A 321 22.05 -5.91 1.76
C ALA A 321 20.55 -6.21 1.92
N ALA A 322 20.17 -6.87 3.02
CA ALA A 322 18.77 -7.12 3.36
C ALA A 322 18.00 -5.82 3.54
N GLY A 323 18.55 -4.84 4.26
CA GLY A 323 17.94 -3.54 4.50
C GLY A 323 17.72 -2.75 3.22
N ILE A 324 18.67 -2.79 2.26
CA ILE A 324 18.48 -2.18 0.93
C ILE A 324 17.31 -2.85 0.19
N SER A 325 17.21 -4.18 0.23
CA SER A 325 16.11 -4.90 -0.41
C SER A 325 14.75 -4.54 0.22
N MET A 326 14.67 -4.48 1.56
CA MET A 326 13.47 -4.07 2.29
C MET A 326 13.05 -2.65 1.90
N ALA A 327 13.99 -1.71 1.79
CA ALA A 327 13.68 -0.32 1.44
C ALA A 327 13.04 -0.20 0.06
N LEU A 328 13.61 -0.90 -0.95
CA LEU A 328 13.11 -0.86 -2.32
C LEU A 328 11.72 -1.51 -2.42
N ALA A 329 11.54 -2.67 -1.77
CA ALA A 329 10.25 -3.37 -1.76
C ALA A 329 9.17 -2.55 -1.04
N ALA A 330 9.46 -2.08 0.18
CA ALA A 330 8.54 -1.26 0.97
C ALA A 330 8.20 0.07 0.27
N SER A 331 9.15 0.67 -0.45
CA SER A 331 8.90 1.90 -1.22
C SER A 331 7.92 1.67 -2.37
N THR A 332 8.13 0.62 -3.17
CA THR A 332 7.23 0.26 -4.29
C THR A 332 5.82 -0.07 -3.78
N SER A 333 5.74 -0.87 -2.71
CA SER A 333 4.49 -1.25 -2.08
C SER A 333 3.71 -0.05 -1.52
N SER A 334 4.41 0.86 -0.82
CA SER A 334 3.79 2.04 -0.22
C SER A 334 3.24 3.00 -1.28
N LEU A 335 3.96 3.21 -2.39
CA LEU A 335 3.43 3.99 -3.52
C LEU A 335 2.18 3.35 -4.14
N GLY A 336 2.16 2.01 -4.25
CA GLY A 336 0.96 1.27 -4.64
C GLY A 336 -0.21 1.50 -3.69
N CYS A 337 0.03 1.51 -2.38
CA CYS A 337 -0.97 1.85 -1.37
C CYS A 337 -1.48 3.28 -1.49
N TYR A 338 -0.62 4.25 -1.82
CA TYR A 338 -1.02 5.66 -1.97
C TYR A 338 -1.99 5.80 -3.16
N ALA A 339 -1.64 5.16 -4.28
CA ALA A 339 -2.49 5.15 -5.47
C ALA A 339 -3.82 4.43 -5.22
N LEU A 340 -3.79 3.26 -4.57
CA LEU A 340 -4.98 2.50 -4.20
C LEU A 340 -5.90 3.30 -3.27
N CYS A 341 -5.34 3.96 -2.25
CA CYS A 341 -6.10 4.78 -1.31
C CYS A 341 -6.78 5.95 -2.03
N GLY A 342 -6.05 6.64 -2.92
CA GLY A 342 -6.62 7.68 -3.77
C GLY A 342 -7.76 7.16 -4.64
N GLN A 343 -7.58 6.01 -5.29
CA GLN A 343 -8.59 5.37 -6.13
C GLN A 343 -9.86 4.99 -5.35
N LEU A 344 -9.72 4.34 -4.20
CA LEU A 344 -10.86 3.91 -3.37
C LEU A 344 -11.62 5.10 -2.78
N LEU A 345 -10.91 6.17 -2.42
CA LEU A 345 -11.51 7.43 -1.94
C LEU A 345 -11.95 8.37 -3.08
N ARG A 346 -11.74 7.98 -4.34
CA ARG A 346 -12.02 8.79 -5.54
C ARG A 346 -11.34 10.17 -5.52
N LEU A 347 -10.15 10.22 -4.94
CA LEU A 347 -9.29 11.39 -4.94
C LEU A 347 -8.47 11.43 -6.23
N SER A 348 -7.97 12.61 -6.58
CA SER A 348 -6.95 12.72 -7.63
C SER A 348 -5.70 11.95 -7.24
N SER A 349 -4.97 11.44 -8.24
CA SER A 349 -3.67 10.78 -8.05
C SER A 349 -2.76 11.63 -7.14
N PRO A 350 -2.05 11.01 -6.17
CA PRO A 350 -1.27 11.75 -5.20
C PRO A 350 -0.14 12.52 -5.90
N PRO A 351 0.02 13.81 -5.58
CA PRO A 351 1.02 14.63 -6.24
C PRO A 351 2.45 14.21 -5.81
N PRO A 352 3.47 14.49 -6.64
CA PRO A 352 4.86 14.12 -6.40
C PRO A 352 5.42 14.44 -5.01
N HIS A 353 5.07 15.61 -4.48
CA HIS A 353 5.52 16.07 -3.17
C HIS A 353 4.87 15.29 -2.01
N ALA A 354 3.61 14.87 -2.17
CA ALA A 354 2.93 14.06 -1.16
C ALA A 354 3.52 12.63 -1.10
N CYS A 355 3.87 12.05 -2.25
CA CYS A 355 4.54 10.76 -2.32
C CYS A 355 5.93 10.81 -1.65
N SER A 356 6.72 11.83 -1.99
CA SER A 356 8.08 12.01 -1.45
C SER A 356 8.08 12.25 0.07
N ARG A 357 7.15 13.09 0.54
CA ARG A 357 6.96 13.36 1.97
C ARG A 357 6.41 12.16 2.73
N GLY A 358 5.45 11.45 2.14
CA GLY A 358 4.91 10.21 2.71
C GLY A 358 6.02 9.19 2.94
N LEU A 359 6.79 8.90 1.88
CA LEU A 359 7.86 7.91 1.97
C LEU A 359 8.97 8.32 2.95
N SER A 360 9.27 9.61 3.04
CA SER A 360 10.28 10.10 3.99
C SER A 360 9.89 9.86 5.46
N LEU A 361 8.60 10.02 5.81
CA LEU A 361 8.12 9.79 7.18
C LEU A 361 7.90 8.32 7.49
N GLU A 362 7.54 7.51 6.51
CA GLU A 362 7.53 6.04 6.65
C GLU A 362 8.94 5.49 6.90
N GLY A 363 9.95 6.04 6.20
CA GLY A 363 11.36 5.73 6.48
C GLY A 363 11.74 6.07 7.92
N LEU A 364 11.34 7.24 8.42
CA LEU A 364 11.56 7.63 9.82
C LEU A 364 10.87 6.68 10.81
N GLY A 365 9.63 6.25 10.51
CA GLY A 365 8.90 5.24 11.28
C GLY A 365 9.65 3.90 11.33
N SER A 366 10.22 3.47 10.20
CA SER A 366 11.01 2.23 10.11
C SER A 366 12.33 2.33 10.87
N VAL A 367 13.02 3.48 10.84
CA VAL A 367 14.21 3.72 11.67
C VAL A 367 13.85 3.57 13.15
N LEU A 368 12.76 4.21 13.59
CA LEU A 368 12.31 4.10 14.96
C LEU A 368 11.95 2.65 15.32
N ALA A 369 11.22 1.94 14.46
CA ALA A 369 10.87 0.54 14.67
C ALA A 369 12.12 -0.32 14.91
N GLY A 370 13.13 -0.22 14.03
CA GLY A 370 14.38 -0.95 14.18
C GLY A 370 15.13 -0.59 15.47
N LEU A 371 15.20 0.70 15.84
CA LEU A 371 15.85 1.17 17.07
C LEU A 371 15.16 0.69 18.35
N LEU A 372 13.83 0.57 18.34
CA LEU A 372 13.03 0.03 19.44
C LEU A 372 13.09 -1.50 19.55
N GLY A 373 13.87 -2.16 18.68
CA GLY A 373 13.99 -3.62 18.66
C GLY A 373 12.84 -4.32 17.95
N SER A 374 11.96 -3.59 17.25
CA SER A 374 10.95 -4.21 16.41
C SER A 374 11.62 -4.91 15.22
N PRO A 375 11.35 -6.19 14.98
CA PRO A 375 12.00 -6.95 13.91
C PRO A 375 11.41 -6.66 12.53
N LEU A 376 10.37 -5.84 12.45
CA LEU A 376 9.66 -5.50 11.22
C LEU A 376 9.57 -3.97 11.12
N GLY A 377 9.88 -3.42 9.95
CA GLY A 377 9.70 -1.99 9.67
C GLY A 377 8.24 -1.60 9.49
N THR A 378 8.00 -0.32 9.22
CA THR A 378 6.65 0.23 9.04
C THR A 378 6.45 0.64 7.57
N ALA A 379 5.39 0.14 6.94
CA ALA A 379 4.95 0.55 5.61
C ALA A 379 3.43 0.71 5.56
N SER A 380 2.94 1.35 4.49
CA SER A 380 1.51 1.50 4.25
C SER A 380 0.82 0.14 4.06
N SER A 381 -0.28 -0.08 4.79
CA SER A 381 -0.95 -1.38 4.83
C SER A 381 -2.03 -1.57 3.75
N PHE A 382 -1.80 -2.49 2.81
CA PHE A 382 -2.81 -2.92 1.83
C PHE A 382 -4.11 -3.41 2.46
N PRO A 383 -4.12 -4.33 3.46
CA PRO A 383 -5.35 -4.75 4.15
C PRO A 383 -6.15 -3.58 4.71
N ASN A 384 -5.49 -2.64 5.38
CA ASN A 384 -6.16 -1.48 5.96
C ASN A 384 -6.74 -0.56 4.89
N VAL A 385 -6.01 -0.31 3.79
CA VAL A 385 -6.55 0.46 2.66
C VAL A 385 -7.72 -0.28 2.01
N GLY A 386 -7.63 -1.60 1.83
CA GLY A 386 -8.70 -2.43 1.27
C GLY A 386 -10.00 -2.30 2.07
N THR A 387 -9.92 -2.21 3.39
CA THR A 387 -11.10 -2.06 4.25
C THR A 387 -11.89 -0.78 3.95
N VAL A 388 -11.25 0.30 3.48
CA VAL A 388 -11.92 1.54 3.06
C VAL A 388 -12.96 1.29 1.97
N SER A 389 -12.74 0.31 1.09
CA SER A 389 -13.72 -0.04 0.06
C SER A 389 -14.99 -0.72 0.62
N LEU A 390 -14.88 -1.42 1.76
CA LEU A 390 -16.00 -2.13 2.40
C LEU A 390 -16.98 -1.16 3.05
N PHE A 391 -16.48 -0.12 3.72
CA PHE A 391 -17.30 0.84 4.47
C PHE A 391 -17.42 2.22 3.82
N GLN A 392 -16.70 2.47 2.72
CA GLN A 392 -16.74 3.71 1.92
C GLN A 392 -16.53 5.00 2.72
N THR A 393 -15.84 4.89 3.85
CA THR A 393 -15.55 6.02 4.75
C THR A 393 -14.08 5.93 5.16
N GLY A 394 -13.35 7.04 4.99
CA GLY A 394 -11.93 7.12 5.35
C GLY A 394 -11.53 8.51 5.81
N PRO A 395 -12.21 9.12 6.79
CA PRO A 395 -11.79 10.42 7.28
C PRO A 395 -10.40 10.31 7.93
N ARG A 396 -9.52 11.27 7.65
CA ARG A 396 -8.15 11.34 8.19
C ARG A 396 -8.11 11.25 9.72
N ARG A 397 -9.14 11.77 10.39
CA ARG A 397 -9.31 11.68 11.85
C ARG A 397 -9.29 10.23 12.35
N VAL A 398 -9.88 9.29 11.62
CA VAL A 398 -9.95 7.88 12.02
C VAL A 398 -8.56 7.25 11.98
N ALA A 399 -7.77 7.50 10.94
CA ALA A 399 -6.39 7.04 10.88
C ALA A 399 -5.53 7.67 12.00
N HIS A 400 -5.76 8.94 12.35
CA HIS A 400 -5.08 9.58 13.48
C HIS A 400 -5.45 8.93 14.83
N LEU A 401 -6.73 8.61 15.05
CA LEU A 401 -7.18 7.86 16.22
C LEU A 401 -6.58 6.45 16.28
N VAL A 402 -6.47 5.74 15.15
CA VAL A 402 -5.78 4.44 15.07
C VAL A 402 -4.34 4.59 15.55
N GLY A 403 -3.61 5.60 15.07
CA GLY A 403 -2.24 5.88 15.50
C GLY A 403 -2.13 6.10 17.00
N LEU A 404 -3.02 6.91 17.58
CA LEU A 404 -3.08 7.15 19.03
C LEU A 404 -3.42 5.88 19.84
N PHE A 405 -4.37 5.07 19.36
CA PHE A 405 -4.70 3.79 20.00
C PHE A 405 -3.49 2.85 20.00
N CYS A 406 -2.77 2.75 18.88
CA CYS A 406 -1.56 1.93 18.76
C CYS A 406 -0.44 2.42 19.69
N MET A 407 -0.22 3.73 19.77
CA MET A 407 0.75 4.30 20.71
C MET A 407 0.37 3.97 22.16
N GLY A 408 -0.90 4.13 22.53
CA GLY A 408 -1.38 3.81 23.88
C GLY A 408 -1.22 2.33 24.24
N LEU A 409 -1.50 1.42 23.31
CA LEU A 409 -1.29 -0.02 23.50
C LEU A 409 0.18 -0.41 23.52
N GLY A 410 1.02 0.27 22.74
CA GLY A 410 2.46 0.07 22.74
C GLY A 410 3.15 0.47 24.05
N LEU A 411 2.51 1.33 24.86
CA LEU A 411 2.96 1.67 26.21
C LEU A 411 2.59 0.61 27.26
N SER A 412 1.83 -0.43 26.88
CA SER A 412 1.34 -1.46 27.81
C SER A 412 1.48 -2.85 27.20
N PRO A 413 2.61 -3.55 27.44
CA PRO A 413 2.81 -4.94 27.02
C PRO A 413 1.70 -5.87 27.48
N ARG A 414 1.12 -5.62 28.66
CA ARG A 414 -0.03 -6.37 29.17
C ARG A 414 -1.29 -6.18 28.33
N LEU A 415 -1.55 -4.98 27.82
CA LEU A 415 -2.65 -4.75 26.86
C LEU A 415 -2.31 -5.33 25.48
N ALA A 416 -1.06 -5.24 25.03
CA ALA A 416 -0.63 -5.87 23.79
C ALA A 416 -0.82 -7.40 23.82
N GLN A 417 -0.58 -8.03 24.97
CA GLN A 417 -0.83 -9.46 25.19
C GLN A 417 -2.31 -9.86 25.04
N LEU A 418 -3.26 -8.96 25.31
CA LEU A 418 -4.69 -9.28 25.05
C LEU A 418 -4.94 -9.60 23.57
N PHE A 419 -4.16 -8.99 22.67
CA PHE A 419 -4.30 -9.21 21.22
C PHE A 419 -3.55 -10.44 20.72
N THR A 420 -2.65 -11.05 21.51
CA THR A 420 -2.09 -12.37 21.17
C THR A 420 -3.12 -13.49 21.34
N ASN A 421 -4.20 -13.23 22.07
CA ASN A 421 -5.32 -14.16 22.27
C ASN A 421 -6.34 -14.13 21.12
N ILE A 422 -6.13 -13.32 20.08
CA ILE A 422 -6.98 -13.39 18.89
C ILE A 422 -6.77 -14.76 18.23
N PRO A 423 -7.84 -15.54 17.99
CA PRO A 423 -7.71 -16.85 17.36
C PRO A 423 -7.09 -16.76 15.96
N LEU A 424 -6.21 -17.70 15.62
CA LEU A 424 -5.59 -17.78 14.28
C LEU A 424 -6.62 -17.78 13.11
N PRO A 425 -7.77 -18.47 13.19
CA PRO A 425 -8.79 -18.41 12.14
C PRO A 425 -9.36 -17.01 11.91
N VAL A 426 -9.40 -16.18 12.96
CA VAL A 426 -9.88 -14.79 12.87
C VAL A 426 -8.87 -13.94 12.11
N LEU A 427 -7.58 -14.08 12.41
CA LEU A 427 -6.50 -13.44 11.65
C LEU A 427 -6.60 -13.79 10.16
N GLY A 428 -6.69 -15.08 9.85
CA GLY A 428 -6.80 -15.58 8.48
C GLY A 428 -8.03 -15.04 7.76
N GLY A 429 -9.21 -15.05 8.40
CA GLY A 429 -10.44 -14.55 7.80
C GLY A 429 -10.43 -13.05 7.51
N VAL A 430 -9.93 -12.22 8.44
CA VAL A 430 -9.79 -10.77 8.22
C VAL A 430 -8.81 -10.48 7.08
N LEU A 431 -7.62 -11.09 7.12
CA LEU A 431 -6.60 -10.90 6.08
C LEU A 431 -7.10 -11.40 4.71
N GLY A 432 -7.78 -12.55 4.67
CA GLY A 432 -8.30 -13.13 3.43
C GLY A 432 -9.29 -12.22 2.71
N VAL A 433 -10.29 -11.69 3.41
CA VAL A 433 -11.29 -10.80 2.78
C VAL A 433 -10.66 -9.47 2.37
N THR A 434 -9.83 -8.88 3.22
CA THR A 434 -9.21 -7.58 2.93
C THR A 434 -8.21 -7.66 1.77
N GLN A 435 -7.46 -8.74 1.64
CA GLN A 435 -6.59 -8.98 0.49
C GLN A 435 -7.37 -9.30 -0.79
N ALA A 436 -8.49 -10.04 -0.71
CA ALA A 436 -9.38 -10.26 -1.85
C ALA A 436 -9.95 -8.95 -2.41
N VAL A 437 -10.23 -8.00 -1.52
CA VAL A 437 -10.65 -6.64 -1.89
C VAL A 437 -9.52 -5.86 -2.59
N VAL A 438 -8.28 -5.94 -2.10
CA VAL A 438 -7.11 -5.31 -2.75
C VAL A 438 -6.89 -5.88 -4.15
N LEU A 439 -6.97 -7.21 -4.29
CA LEU A 439 -6.95 -7.91 -5.57
C LEU A 439 -8.01 -7.37 -6.54
N SER A 440 -9.25 -7.24 -6.06
CA SER A 440 -10.38 -6.71 -6.85
C SER A 440 -10.15 -5.25 -7.29
N ALA A 441 -9.57 -4.41 -6.43
CA ALA A 441 -9.20 -3.05 -6.80
C ALA A 441 -8.12 -3.00 -7.89
N GLY A 442 -7.19 -3.98 -7.89
CA GLY A 442 -6.26 -4.21 -8.98
C GLY A 442 -6.98 -4.50 -10.30
N PHE A 443 -7.95 -5.42 -10.30
CA PHE A 443 -8.77 -5.69 -11.48
C PHE A 443 -9.55 -4.46 -11.97
N SER A 444 -10.13 -3.70 -11.05
CA SER A 444 -10.84 -2.46 -11.40
C SER A 444 -9.93 -1.42 -12.03
N SER A 445 -8.63 -1.42 -11.71
CA SER A 445 -7.65 -0.47 -12.26
C SER A 445 -7.36 -0.71 -13.73
N PHE A 446 -7.58 -1.94 -14.23
CA PHE A 446 -7.42 -2.26 -15.65
C PHE A 446 -8.42 -1.52 -16.55
N HIS A 447 -9.59 -1.11 -16.03
CA HIS A 447 -10.54 -0.29 -16.79
C HIS A 447 -10.00 1.08 -17.20
N LEU A 448 -8.89 1.53 -16.62
CA LEU A 448 -8.26 2.78 -16.99
C LEU A 448 -7.42 2.66 -18.28
N ALA A 449 -7.07 1.44 -18.70
CA ALA A 449 -6.27 1.15 -19.89
C ALA A 449 -7.05 0.29 -20.90
N ASP A 450 -6.56 0.24 -22.14
CA ASP A 450 -7.16 -0.57 -23.19
C ASP A 450 -6.70 -2.04 -23.08
N ILE A 451 -7.49 -2.90 -22.44
CA ILE A 451 -7.15 -4.32 -22.21
C ILE A 451 -7.44 -5.19 -23.44
N ASP A 452 -8.05 -4.64 -24.50
CA ASP A 452 -8.25 -5.39 -25.74
C ASP A 452 -6.97 -5.41 -26.60
N SER A 453 -6.00 -4.54 -26.30
CA SER A 453 -4.69 -4.55 -26.96
C SER A 453 -3.82 -5.73 -26.52
N GLY A 454 -3.33 -6.50 -27.50
CA GLY A 454 -2.38 -7.60 -27.26
C GLY A 454 -1.11 -7.18 -26.52
N ARG A 455 -0.66 -5.92 -26.70
CA ARG A 455 0.46 -5.33 -25.93
C ARG A 455 0.14 -5.35 -24.43
N ASN A 456 -0.99 -4.77 -24.06
CA ASN A 456 -1.37 -4.58 -22.66
C ASN A 456 -1.69 -5.92 -21.99
N VAL A 457 -2.37 -6.82 -22.71
CA VAL A 457 -2.59 -8.20 -22.26
C VAL A 457 -1.28 -8.90 -21.94
N PHE A 458 -0.27 -8.79 -22.82
CA PHE A 458 1.04 -9.37 -22.58
C PHE A 458 1.74 -8.75 -21.36
N ILE A 459 1.79 -7.42 -21.25
CA ILE A 459 2.42 -6.72 -20.12
C ILE A 459 1.82 -7.17 -18.79
N VAL A 460 0.49 -7.17 -18.71
CA VAL A 460 -0.24 -7.53 -17.49
C VAL A 460 -0.03 -9.00 -17.15
N GLY A 461 -0.28 -9.90 -18.10
CA GLY A 461 -0.20 -11.35 -17.88
C GLY A 461 1.22 -11.79 -17.51
N PHE A 462 2.23 -11.31 -18.24
CA PHE A 462 3.63 -11.65 -17.99
C PHE A 462 4.09 -11.13 -16.62
N SER A 463 3.76 -9.88 -16.28
CA SER A 463 4.16 -9.27 -15.01
C SER A 463 3.57 -10.02 -13.81
N ILE A 464 2.27 -10.34 -13.84
CA ILE A 464 1.60 -11.09 -12.76
C ILE A 464 2.19 -12.50 -12.66
N PHE A 465 2.32 -13.20 -13.78
CA PHE A 465 2.80 -14.59 -13.78
C PHE A 465 4.23 -14.71 -13.25
N MET A 466 5.15 -13.88 -13.75
CA MET A 466 6.54 -13.89 -13.29
C MET A 466 6.69 -13.43 -11.84
N ALA A 467 5.89 -12.46 -11.41
CA ALA A 467 5.87 -11.99 -10.04
C ALA A 467 5.42 -13.05 -9.02
N LEU A 468 4.65 -14.05 -9.44
CA LEU A 468 4.28 -15.18 -8.60
C LEU A 468 5.25 -16.37 -8.76
N LEU A 469 5.75 -16.59 -9.98
CA LEU A 469 6.61 -17.72 -10.31
C LEU A 469 8.01 -17.60 -9.68
N LEU A 470 8.70 -16.48 -9.89
CA LEU A 470 10.11 -16.34 -9.48
C LEU A 470 10.29 -16.36 -7.96
N PRO A 471 9.49 -15.64 -7.14
CA PRO A 471 9.56 -15.74 -5.69
C PRO A 471 9.24 -17.14 -5.15
N ARG A 472 8.37 -17.89 -5.84
CA ARG A 472 8.09 -19.28 -5.46
C ARG A 472 9.29 -20.18 -5.75
N TRP A 473 9.85 -20.09 -6.94
CA TRP A 473 11.04 -20.85 -7.30
C TRP A 473 12.23 -20.55 -6.36
N LEU A 474 12.48 -19.28 -6.03
CA LEU A 474 13.57 -18.89 -5.10
C LEU A 474 13.39 -19.43 -3.67
N ARG A 475 12.15 -19.69 -3.25
CA ARG A 475 11.84 -20.31 -1.95
C ARG A 475 12.03 -21.83 -1.95
N GLU A 476 11.76 -22.48 -3.08
CA GLU A 476 11.82 -23.94 -3.22
C GLU A 476 13.17 -24.46 -3.75
N ALA A 477 13.95 -23.63 -4.46
CA ALA A 477 15.19 -24.04 -5.09
C ALA A 477 16.32 -24.29 -4.07
N PRO A 478 17.00 -25.45 -4.13
CA PRO A 478 18.11 -25.78 -3.23
C PRO A 478 19.43 -25.10 -3.60
N VAL A 479 19.53 -24.47 -4.77
CA VAL A 479 20.75 -23.81 -5.24
C VAL A 479 20.80 -22.37 -4.71
N LEU A 480 21.76 -22.09 -3.82
CA LEU A 480 22.08 -20.72 -3.44
C LEU A 480 22.53 -19.96 -4.69
N LEU A 481 21.96 -18.78 -4.95
CA LEU A 481 22.64 -17.76 -5.75
C LEU A 481 24.03 -17.60 -5.13
N ASN A 482 25.07 -17.97 -5.88
CA ASN A 482 26.44 -17.98 -5.41
C ASN A 482 27.29 -17.19 -6.39
N THR A 483 27.20 -15.88 -6.30
CA THR A 483 28.05 -14.94 -7.05
C THR A 483 29.47 -14.87 -6.48
N GLY A 484 29.72 -15.52 -5.34
CA GLY A 484 30.96 -15.39 -4.57
C GLY A 484 30.98 -14.17 -3.63
N TRP A 485 29.95 -13.31 -3.69
CA TRP A 485 29.80 -12.12 -2.86
C TRP A 485 28.55 -12.23 -1.98
N SER A 486 28.76 -12.66 -0.73
CA SER A 486 27.66 -12.95 0.19
C SER A 486 26.63 -11.80 0.38
N PRO A 487 27.02 -10.51 0.43
CA PRO A 487 26.04 -9.42 0.49
C PRO A 487 25.22 -9.27 -0.80
N LEU A 488 25.82 -9.51 -1.96
CA LEU A 488 25.14 -9.44 -3.25
C LEU A 488 24.12 -10.57 -3.38
N ASP A 489 24.51 -11.79 -3.02
CA ASP A 489 23.61 -12.95 -3.00
C ASP A 489 22.41 -12.71 -2.07
N MET A 490 22.65 -12.11 -0.91
CA MET A 490 21.61 -11.72 0.03
C MET A 490 20.66 -10.68 -0.59
N PHE A 491 21.21 -9.60 -1.15
CA PHE A 491 20.41 -8.55 -1.79
C PHE A 491 19.53 -9.10 -2.93
N LEU A 492 20.12 -9.87 -3.85
CA LEU A 492 19.40 -10.44 -4.99
C LEU A 492 18.33 -11.43 -4.54
N ARG A 493 18.66 -12.33 -3.61
CA ARG A 493 17.72 -13.33 -3.12
C ARG A 493 16.55 -12.70 -2.39
N SER A 494 16.81 -11.69 -1.55
CA SER A 494 15.76 -10.99 -0.82
C SER A 494 14.89 -10.17 -1.75
N LEU A 495 15.47 -9.38 -2.66
CA LEU A 495 14.72 -8.49 -3.55
C LEU A 495 13.90 -9.27 -4.60
N LEU A 496 14.46 -10.33 -5.19
CA LEU A 496 13.74 -11.14 -6.18
C LEU A 496 12.69 -12.06 -5.55
N ALA A 497 12.75 -12.29 -4.24
CA ALA A 497 11.71 -12.99 -3.50
C ALA A 497 10.50 -12.09 -3.19
N GLU A 498 10.54 -10.80 -3.54
CA GLU A 498 9.45 -9.85 -3.30
C GLU A 498 8.46 -9.79 -4.46
N PRO A 499 7.24 -10.35 -4.32
CA PRO A 499 6.31 -10.47 -5.43
C PRO A 499 5.78 -9.11 -5.90
N ILE A 500 5.46 -8.20 -4.97
CA ILE A 500 4.92 -6.87 -5.31
C ILE A 500 5.97 -6.01 -6.01
N PHE A 501 7.21 -6.04 -5.52
CA PHE A 501 8.32 -5.36 -6.16
C PHE A 501 8.54 -5.88 -7.59
N LEU A 502 8.54 -7.20 -7.77
CA LEU A 502 8.76 -7.82 -9.07
C LEU A 502 7.63 -7.50 -10.06
N ALA A 503 6.37 -7.49 -9.61
CA ALA A 503 5.23 -7.09 -10.42
C ALA A 503 5.35 -5.62 -10.89
N GLY A 504 5.70 -4.73 -9.96
CA GLY A 504 5.90 -3.31 -10.27
C GLY A 504 7.09 -3.06 -11.19
N LEU A 505 8.21 -3.75 -10.97
CA LEU A 505 9.41 -3.62 -11.79
C LEU A 505 9.16 -4.12 -13.23
N LEU A 506 8.60 -5.32 -13.39
CA LEU A 506 8.31 -5.89 -14.71
C LEU A 506 7.25 -5.07 -15.44
N GLY A 507 6.18 -4.68 -14.74
CA GLY A 507 5.15 -3.81 -15.29
C GLY A 507 5.75 -2.48 -15.76
N PHE A 508 6.59 -1.84 -14.93
CA PHE A 508 7.25 -0.59 -15.28
C PHE A 508 8.19 -0.73 -16.48
N LEU A 509 9.05 -1.75 -16.50
CA LEU A 509 10.00 -1.97 -17.59
C LEU A 509 9.28 -2.23 -18.91
N LEU A 510 8.31 -3.15 -18.92
CA LEU A 510 7.58 -3.52 -20.13
C LEU A 510 6.69 -2.37 -20.63
N GLU A 511 6.07 -1.62 -19.72
CA GLU A 511 5.25 -0.47 -20.09
C GLU A 511 6.07 0.65 -20.76
N ASN A 512 7.31 0.87 -20.30
CA ASN A 512 8.17 1.92 -20.84
C ASN A 512 9.00 1.46 -22.05
N THR A 513 9.29 0.16 -22.19
CA THR A 513 10.08 -0.37 -23.31
C THR A 513 9.23 -0.76 -24.52
N ILE A 514 7.99 -1.23 -24.31
CA ILE A 514 7.10 -1.63 -25.40
C ILE A 514 6.33 -0.41 -25.93
N SER A 515 6.48 -0.12 -27.22
CA SER A 515 5.78 0.94 -27.94
C SER A 515 4.26 0.84 -27.76
N GLY A 516 3.59 1.96 -27.49
CA GLY A 516 2.13 2.02 -27.33
C GLY A 516 1.66 3.46 -27.18
N THR A 517 0.40 3.74 -27.50
CA THR A 517 -0.14 5.12 -27.45
C THR A 517 -0.52 5.52 -26.02
N ARG A 518 -0.55 6.83 -25.71
CA ARG A 518 -0.95 7.31 -24.37
C ARG A 518 -2.38 6.90 -23.98
N ALA A 519 -3.29 6.83 -24.94
CA ALA A 519 -4.66 6.41 -24.73
C ALA A 519 -4.74 4.93 -24.37
N GLU A 520 -4.06 4.08 -25.15
CA GLU A 520 -3.95 2.64 -24.91
C GLU A 520 -3.37 2.33 -23.53
N ARG A 521 -2.38 3.12 -23.08
CA ARG A 521 -1.75 3.00 -21.76
C ARG A 521 -2.63 3.47 -20.59
N GLY A 522 -3.74 4.16 -20.87
CA GLY A 522 -4.56 4.77 -19.82
C GLY A 522 -3.96 6.03 -19.19
N LEU A 523 -2.96 6.64 -19.84
CA LEU A 523 -2.30 7.87 -19.38
C LEU A 523 -2.95 9.15 -19.93
N GLY A 524 -4.06 9.00 -20.66
CA GLY A 524 -4.81 10.09 -21.29
C GLY A 524 -6.22 10.23 -20.73
N GLN A 525 -6.39 10.62 -19.47
CA GLN A 525 -7.69 11.15 -19.04
C GLN A 525 -7.95 12.48 -19.78
N ARG A 526 -8.82 12.40 -20.80
CA ARG A 526 -9.39 13.42 -21.67
C ARG A 526 -9.02 14.88 -21.34
N LEU A 527 -8.16 15.45 -22.17
CA LEU A 527 -8.37 16.81 -22.65
C LEU A 527 -9.28 16.72 -23.89
N PRO A 528 -10.59 17.08 -23.82
CA PRO A 528 -11.28 17.43 -25.04
C PRO A 528 -10.58 18.65 -25.65
N THR A 529 -10.31 18.62 -26.95
CA THR A 529 -9.48 19.59 -27.69
C THR A 529 -10.07 21.00 -27.81
N SER A 530 -11.07 21.33 -27.00
CA SER A 530 -11.66 22.67 -26.90
C SER A 530 -12.29 22.83 -25.53
N PHE A 531 -11.55 23.38 -24.56
CA PHE A 531 -12.15 23.71 -23.28
C PHE A 531 -12.97 25.00 -23.38
N THR A 532 -14.17 24.97 -22.83
CA THR A 532 -14.89 26.18 -22.46
C THR A 532 -14.32 26.76 -21.17
N ALA A 533 -14.41 28.08 -20.95
CA ALA A 533 -13.89 28.74 -19.74
C ALA A 533 -14.42 28.11 -18.42
N GLN A 534 -15.63 27.55 -18.47
CA GLN A 534 -16.29 26.91 -17.33
C GLN A 534 -15.67 25.54 -16.97
N GLU A 535 -15.18 24.79 -17.96
CA GLU A 535 -14.49 23.51 -17.74
C GLU A 535 -13.07 23.72 -17.22
N ILE A 536 -12.38 24.80 -17.66
CA ILE A 536 -11.09 25.23 -17.10
C ILE A 536 -11.27 25.60 -15.63
N GLN A 537 -12.35 26.30 -15.29
CA GLN A 537 -12.66 26.67 -13.91
C GLN A 537 -12.97 25.45 -13.03
N MET A 538 -13.72 24.46 -13.54
CA MET A 538 -13.94 23.19 -12.83
C MET A 538 -12.65 22.38 -12.65
N LEU A 539 -11.77 22.36 -13.64
CA LEU A 539 -10.46 21.70 -13.57
C LEU A 539 -9.51 22.40 -12.58
N GLN A 540 -9.48 23.72 -12.57
CA GLN A 540 -8.75 24.51 -11.57
C GLN A 540 -9.35 24.29 -10.17
N GLN A 541 -10.67 24.18 -10.05
CA GLN A 541 -11.32 23.93 -8.77
C GLN A 541 -11.08 22.51 -8.25
N SER A 542 -11.01 21.50 -9.14
CA SER A 542 -10.62 20.13 -8.77
C SER A 542 -9.15 20.05 -8.39
N ARG A 543 -8.25 20.72 -9.13
CA ARG A 543 -6.83 20.85 -8.75
C ARG A 543 -6.64 21.59 -7.42
N ARG A 544 -7.37 22.68 -7.18
CA ARG A 544 -7.33 23.42 -5.89
C ARG A 544 -7.85 22.57 -4.74
N LYS A 545 -8.91 21.79 -4.93
CA LYS A 545 -9.42 20.84 -3.93
C LYS A 545 -8.41 19.74 -3.62
N ALA A 546 -7.79 19.15 -4.65
CA ALA A 546 -6.70 18.20 -4.49
C ALA A 546 -5.52 18.80 -3.73
N ALA A 547 -5.07 20.00 -4.10
CA ALA A 547 -4.00 20.72 -3.41
C ALA A 547 -4.34 21.02 -1.93
N GLN A 548 -5.61 21.27 -1.61
CA GLN A 548 -6.08 21.48 -0.25
C GLN A 548 -6.11 20.18 0.57
N GLU A 549 -6.31 19.04 -0.08
CA GLU A 549 -6.37 17.73 0.57
C GLU A 549 -4.98 17.20 0.95
N TYR A 550 -3.99 17.39 0.07
CA TYR A 550 -2.58 17.01 0.27
C TYR A 550 -1.71 18.12 0.91
N GLY A 551 -2.23 19.34 1.04
CA GLY A 551 -1.50 20.50 1.57
C GLY A 551 -1.13 20.35 3.05
N LEU A 552 -0.02 20.96 3.48
CA LEU A 552 0.51 20.90 4.85
C LEU A 552 -0.35 21.69 5.86
N PRO A 553 -0.25 21.40 7.19
CA PRO A 553 -0.81 22.27 8.22
C PRO A 553 -0.26 23.70 8.08
N LEU A 554 -1.11 24.71 8.35
CA LEU A 554 -0.76 26.14 8.31
C LEU A 554 0.58 26.51 8.99
N PRO A 555 0.91 26.03 10.21
CA PRO A 555 2.18 26.38 10.84
C PRO A 555 3.42 25.86 10.08
N ILE A 556 3.30 24.73 9.38
CA ILE A 556 4.40 24.09 8.65
C ILE A 556 4.54 24.66 7.24
N LYS A 557 3.42 25.11 6.64
CA LYS A 557 3.41 25.77 5.33
C LYS A 557 4.28 27.04 5.34
N ASN A 558 4.29 27.79 6.45
CA ASN A 558 5.13 28.98 6.59
C ASN A 558 6.63 28.62 6.66
N LEU A 559 6.96 27.45 7.22
CA LEU A 559 8.33 26.95 7.32
C LEU A 559 8.90 26.49 5.96
N CYS A 560 8.05 26.08 5.01
CA CYS A 560 8.48 25.66 3.67
C CYS A 560 9.27 26.74 2.92
N SER A 561 9.04 28.02 3.23
CA SER A 561 9.80 29.15 2.66
C SER A 561 11.26 29.22 3.16
N CYS A 562 11.56 28.56 4.27
CA CYS A 562 12.89 28.56 4.92
C CYS A 562 13.66 27.24 4.72
N ILE A 563 13.11 26.30 3.95
CA ILE A 563 13.71 24.98 3.75
C ILE A 563 14.82 25.05 2.68
N PRO A 564 16.01 24.45 2.92
CA PRO A 564 17.08 24.44 1.93
C PRO A 564 16.68 23.72 0.64
N GLN A 565 17.19 24.21 -0.50
CA GLN A 565 16.87 23.73 -1.87
C GLN A 565 16.73 22.20 -2.05
N PRO A 566 17.58 21.31 -1.48
CA PRO A 566 17.43 19.86 -1.67
C PRO A 566 16.13 19.26 -1.11
N LEU A 567 15.49 19.92 -0.14
CA LEU A 567 14.27 19.44 0.53
C LEU A 567 12.98 20.06 -0.05
N HIS A 568 13.11 20.89 -1.10
CA HIS A 568 11.98 21.59 -1.71
C HIS A 568 10.95 20.63 -2.34
N CYS A 569 11.35 19.40 -2.68
CA CYS A 569 10.46 18.36 -3.20
C CYS A 569 9.41 17.87 -2.19
N LEU A 570 9.51 18.24 -0.91
CA LEU A 570 8.55 17.87 0.15
C LEU A 570 7.39 18.88 0.30
N CYS A 571 7.59 20.09 -0.22
CA CYS A 571 6.62 21.17 -0.14
C CYS A 571 5.85 21.32 -1.47
N PRO A 572 4.56 21.71 -1.41
CA PRO A 572 3.86 22.12 -2.61
C PRO A 572 4.54 23.39 -3.16
N MET A 573 5.03 23.34 -4.39
CA MET A 573 5.52 24.52 -5.11
C MET A 573 4.37 25.55 -5.25
N PRO A 574 4.62 26.85 -5.05
CA PRO A 574 3.65 27.86 -5.50
C PRO A 574 3.54 27.78 -7.02
N GLU A 575 2.31 27.61 -7.54
CA GLU A 575 2.06 27.79 -8.96
C GLU A 575 2.36 29.27 -9.29
N ASP A 576 3.22 29.51 -10.28
CA ASP A 576 3.44 30.85 -10.84
C ASP A 576 2.08 31.43 -11.22
N SER A 577 1.64 32.44 -10.47
CA SER A 577 0.53 33.29 -10.87
C SER A 577 0.95 33.99 -12.16
N GLY A 578 0.43 33.52 -13.28
CA GLY A 578 0.41 34.30 -14.51
C GLY A 578 -0.40 35.57 -14.27
N ASP A 579 0.28 36.65 -13.89
CA ASP A 579 -0.21 38.01 -14.00
C ASP A 579 0.22 38.57 -15.37
N GLU A 580 -0.59 38.30 -16.40
CA GLU A 580 -0.78 39.31 -17.44
C GLU A 580 -1.82 40.33 -16.91
N GLY A 581 -1.37 41.56 -16.67
CA GLY A 581 -2.24 42.67 -16.28
C GLY A 581 -1.42 43.91 -15.90
N GLY A 582 -1.13 44.75 -16.89
CA GLY A 582 -0.21 45.88 -16.77
C GLY A 582 -0.62 46.99 -15.79
N SER A 583 0.39 47.77 -15.40
CA SER A 583 0.22 49.13 -14.86
C SER A 583 1.30 50.02 -15.47
N SER A 584 0.86 50.95 -16.30
CA SER A 584 1.59 52.08 -16.85
C SER A 584 2.16 53.03 -15.78
N LYS A 585 3.42 53.45 -15.95
CA LYS A 585 3.99 54.79 -15.65
C LYS A 585 5.23 54.97 -16.55
N THR A 586 5.14 55.52 -17.76
CA THR A 586 5.35 56.93 -18.17
C THR A 586 6.54 57.66 -17.51
N GLY A 587 7.53 58.08 -18.33
CA GLY A 587 8.45 59.19 -18.01
C GLY A 587 9.90 59.12 -18.56
N GLU A 588 10.08 59.47 -19.85
CA GLU A 588 11.26 60.15 -20.49
C GLU A 588 12.67 59.50 -20.48
N ARG A 589 13.49 59.51 -21.55
CA ARG A 589 13.77 60.59 -22.52
C ARG A 589 14.52 60.08 -23.78
N ALA A 590 14.19 60.70 -24.93
CA ALA A 590 15.02 61.08 -26.09
C ALA A 590 15.65 60.05 -27.07
N ASP A 591 15.15 60.17 -28.31
CA ASP A 591 15.87 60.40 -29.58
C ASP A 591 16.69 59.28 -30.23
N LEU A 592 16.19 58.78 -31.38
CA LEU A 592 16.73 59.08 -32.73
C LEU A 592 16.12 58.10 -33.77
N LEU A 593 15.32 58.64 -34.69
CA LEU A 593 15.16 58.12 -36.05
C LEU A 593 15.84 59.11 -37.00
N PRO A 594 16.26 58.64 -38.20
CA PRO A 594 15.48 59.11 -39.35
C PRO A 594 15.21 58.05 -40.44
N ASN A 595 13.97 58.11 -40.93
CA ASN A 595 13.44 57.94 -42.29
C ASN A 595 14.30 57.36 -43.43
N SER A 596 13.72 56.37 -44.12
CA SER A 596 13.47 56.30 -45.58
C SER A 596 12.50 55.13 -45.80
N GLY A 597 11.31 55.20 -46.39
CA GLY A 597 10.90 55.91 -47.59
C GLY A 597 10.89 54.93 -48.77
N GLU A 598 9.73 54.74 -49.40
CA GLU A 598 9.46 54.01 -50.68
C GLU A 598 9.28 52.48 -50.61
N SER A 599 8.52 51.79 -51.47
CA SER A 599 7.25 51.99 -52.21
C SER A 599 6.94 50.66 -52.93
N TYR A 600 5.68 50.43 -53.29
CA TYR A 600 5.12 49.29 -54.03
C TYR A 600 5.90 48.80 -55.28
N SER A 601 5.86 47.48 -55.57
CA SER A 601 5.56 46.97 -56.92
C SER A 601 5.18 45.48 -56.96
N THR A 602 4.03 45.20 -57.57
CA THR A 602 3.54 43.91 -58.08
C THR A 602 4.22 43.48 -59.38
N ALA A 603 4.25 42.16 -59.64
CA ALA A 603 3.91 41.46 -60.90
C ALA A 603 4.95 40.46 -61.49
N SER A 604 4.46 39.21 -61.62
CA SER A 604 4.55 38.28 -62.78
C SER A 604 5.90 37.75 -63.29
N ARG A 605 6.08 36.42 -63.24
CA ARG A 605 6.32 35.58 -64.45
C ARG A 605 6.24 34.07 -64.19
N GLU A 606 5.41 33.42 -65.02
CA GLU A 606 5.51 32.09 -65.68
C GLU A 606 6.63 31.14 -65.20
N GLY A 607 6.43 29.84 -64.92
CA GLY A 607 5.60 28.85 -65.60
C GLY A 607 6.49 27.91 -66.43
N VAL A 608 6.90 26.74 -65.90
CA VAL A 608 7.40 25.60 -66.71
C VAL A 608 6.94 24.26 -66.11
N ARG A 609 6.52 23.42 -67.06
CA ARG A 609 5.82 22.14 -67.08
C ARG A 609 6.62 20.92 -66.58
N SER A 610 5.89 20.00 -65.95
CA SER A 610 5.84 18.53 -66.11
C SER A 610 7.10 17.73 -66.50
N GLN A 611 7.44 16.75 -65.64
CA GLN A 611 7.37 15.32 -65.95
C GLN A 611 6.89 14.55 -64.72
#